data_AF-A0A4W5P873-F1
#
_entry.id   AF-A0A4W5P873-F1
#
_cell.length_a   1.000
_cell.length_b   1.000
_cell.length_c   1.000
_cell.angle_alpha   90.00
_cell.angle_beta   90.00
_cell.angle_gamma   90.00
#
_symmetry.space_group_name_H-M   'P 1'
#
loop_
_entity.id
_entity.type
_entity.pdbx_description
1 polymer ?
#
loop_
_entity_poly.entity_id
_entity_poly.type
_entity_poly.pdbx_seq_one_letter_code
_entity_poly.pdbx_strand_id
1 'polypeptide(L)'
;MPNIKIFSGSSHPDLSQKIADRLGLELGKVVTKKFSNQETCVEIGESVRGEDVYIVQSGCGEINDNLMELLILINACKIASASRVTAVIPCFPYARQDKKDKSRAPISAKLVANMLSVSGANHIITMDLHASQIQVSNLAHQLSHSISILQSLV
;
A
#
# COMPACT_ATOMS: atom_id res chain seq x y z
N MET A 1 -20.43 12.57 3.34
CA MET A 1 -19.27 11.91 2.70
C MET A 1 -18.24 11.71 3.81
N PRO A 2 -17.58 10.54 3.92
CA PRO A 2 -16.49 10.35 4.87
C PRO A 2 -15.36 11.36 4.58
N ASN A 3 -14.67 11.86 5.61
CA ASN A 3 -13.50 12.70 5.37
C ASN A 3 -12.36 11.85 4.84
N ILE A 4 -11.48 12.49 4.08
CA ILE A 4 -10.29 11.86 3.54
C ILE A 4 -9.15 12.04 4.55
N LYS A 5 -8.44 10.95 4.84
CA LYS A 5 -7.20 10.96 5.62
C LYS A 5 -6.08 10.32 4.81
N ILE A 6 -4.92 10.97 4.79
CA ILE A 6 -3.74 10.46 4.08
C ILE A 6 -2.65 10.18 5.09
N PHE A 7 -2.17 8.94 5.18
CA PHE A 7 -1.01 8.59 5.98
C PHE A 7 0.18 8.28 5.07
N SER A 8 1.37 8.64 5.53
CA SER A 8 2.62 8.25 4.89
C SER A 8 3.25 7.11 5.67
N GLY A 9 3.69 6.07 4.97
CA GLY A 9 4.73 5.20 5.50
C GLY A 9 6.13 5.84 5.41
N SER A 10 7.14 5.08 5.78
CA SER A 10 8.54 5.51 5.86
C SER A 10 9.30 5.49 4.53
N SER A 11 8.77 4.88 3.47
CA SER A 11 9.51 4.73 2.20
C SER A 11 9.76 6.06 1.49
N HIS A 12 8.74 6.92 1.33
CA HIS A 12 8.80 8.18 0.55
C HIS A 12 7.88 9.26 1.17
N PRO A 13 8.22 9.79 2.35
CA PRO A 13 7.41 10.82 3.01
C PRO A 13 7.26 12.11 2.20
N ASP A 14 8.26 12.43 1.39
CA ASP A 14 8.27 13.59 0.49
C ASP A 14 7.22 13.46 -0.63
N LEU A 15 7.03 12.26 -1.18
CA LEU A 15 5.97 11.99 -2.16
C LEU A 15 4.58 12.10 -1.52
N SER A 16 4.41 11.53 -0.33
CA SER A 16 3.15 11.61 0.42
C SER A 16 2.78 13.06 0.71
N GLN A 17 3.76 13.89 1.11
CA GLN A 17 3.54 15.31 1.36
C GLN A 17 3.09 16.04 0.08
N LYS A 18 3.76 15.80 -1.05
CA LYS A 18 3.36 16.40 -2.34
C LYS A 18 1.94 16.01 -2.76
N ILE A 19 1.52 14.77 -2.50
CA ILE A 19 0.16 14.31 -2.76
C ILE A 19 -0.83 15.05 -1.85
N ALA A 20 -0.54 15.16 -0.56
CA ALA A 20 -1.38 15.85 0.41
C ALA A 20 -1.52 17.35 0.07
N ASP A 21 -0.42 18.02 -0.24
CA ASP A 21 -0.38 19.43 -0.65
C ASP A 21 -1.21 19.67 -1.91
N ARG A 22 -1.11 18.76 -2.90
CA ARG A 22 -1.87 18.85 -4.15
C ARG A 22 -3.38 18.73 -3.93
N LEU A 23 -3.77 17.99 -2.89
CA LEU A 23 -5.17 17.80 -2.49
C LEU A 23 -5.65 18.84 -1.46
N GLY A 24 -4.78 19.73 -0.99
CA GLY A 24 -5.10 20.69 0.06
C GLY A 24 -5.39 20.04 1.42
N LEU A 25 -4.75 18.91 1.71
CA LEU A 25 -4.90 18.14 2.94
C LEU A 25 -3.59 18.10 3.72
N GLU A 26 -3.68 17.88 5.03
CA GLU A 26 -2.53 17.57 5.87
C GLU A 26 -2.31 16.06 5.96
N LEU A 27 -1.06 15.64 6.10
CA LEU A 27 -0.75 14.25 6.41
C LEU A 27 -1.23 13.92 7.83
N GLY A 28 -1.85 12.75 7.93
CA GLY A 28 -2.30 12.20 9.18
C GLY A 28 -1.13 11.81 10.08
N LYS A 29 -1.35 11.91 11.39
CA LYS A 29 -0.34 11.63 12.40
C LYS A 29 -0.15 10.12 12.52
N VAL A 30 1.07 9.67 12.21
CA VAL A 30 1.48 8.27 12.38
C VAL A 30 2.89 8.23 12.94
N VAL A 31 3.13 7.31 13.86
CA VAL A 31 4.46 7.01 14.39
C VAL A 31 4.88 5.64 13.90
N THR A 32 5.98 5.59 13.17
CA THR A 32 6.62 4.36 12.68
C THR A 32 7.98 4.23 13.34
N LYS A 33 8.23 3.11 14.03
CA LYS A 33 9.52 2.85 14.70
C LYS A 33 9.89 1.38 14.63
N LYS A 34 11.17 1.09 14.85
CA LYS A 34 11.69 -0.26 15.03
C LYS A 34 11.96 -0.52 16.51
N PHE A 35 11.48 -1.65 17.03
CA PHE A 35 11.89 -2.11 18.36
C PHE A 35 13.35 -2.58 18.34
N SER A 36 13.94 -2.83 19.52
CA SER A 36 15.34 -3.27 19.63
C SER A 36 15.63 -4.60 18.92
N ASN A 37 14.60 -5.43 18.74
CA ASN A 37 14.64 -6.68 17.99
C ASN A 37 14.32 -6.51 16.48
N GLN A 38 14.23 -5.28 15.98
CA GLN A 38 13.91 -4.93 14.58
C GLN A 38 12.47 -5.18 14.14
N GLU A 39 11.55 -5.48 15.06
CA GLU A 39 10.12 -5.53 14.73
C GLU A 39 9.59 -4.13 14.40
N THR A 40 8.78 -4.05 13.34
CA THR A 40 8.10 -2.82 12.94
C THR A 40 6.94 -2.53 13.88
N CYS A 41 6.91 -1.32 14.42
CA CYS A 41 5.83 -0.81 15.25
C CYS A 41 5.21 0.41 14.56
N VAL A 42 3.88 0.41 14.46
CA VAL A 42 3.12 1.50 13.86
C VAL A 42 1.99 1.90 14.82
N GLU A 43 1.84 3.20 15.04
CA GLU A 43 0.80 3.78 15.88
C GLU A 43 0.13 4.95 15.15
N ILE A 44 -1.20 4.89 15.00
CA ILE A 44 -1.99 5.98 14.41
C ILE A 44 -2.28 6.99 15.52
N GLY A 45 -1.88 8.24 15.32
CA GLY A 45 -1.96 9.32 16.32
C GLY A 45 -3.27 10.11 16.30
N GLU A 46 -4.26 9.70 15.51
CA GLU A 46 -5.57 10.35 15.42
C GLU A 46 -6.70 9.36 15.08
N SER A 47 -7.95 9.76 15.29
CA SER A 47 -9.10 8.92 14.96
C SER A 47 -9.28 8.80 13.45
N VAL A 48 -9.44 7.56 12.99
CA VAL A 48 -9.80 7.21 11.59
C VAL A 48 -11.18 6.58 11.47
N ARG A 49 -11.96 6.51 12.57
CA ARG A 49 -13.28 5.87 12.59
C ARG A 49 -14.21 6.51 11.56
N GLY A 50 -14.73 5.71 10.64
CA GLY A 50 -15.66 6.15 9.59
C GLY A 50 -15.00 6.95 8.46
N GLU A 51 -13.68 7.14 8.47
CA GLU A 51 -12.97 7.93 7.45
C GLU A 51 -12.56 7.09 6.24
N ASP A 52 -12.33 7.76 5.11
CA ASP A 52 -11.74 7.19 3.90
C ASP A 52 -10.22 7.40 3.93
N VAL A 53 -9.49 6.32 4.22
CA VAL A 53 -8.06 6.36 4.52
C VAL A 53 -7.25 5.97 3.30
N TYR A 54 -6.25 6.76 2.97
CA TYR A 54 -5.24 6.50 1.94
C TYR A 54 -3.88 6.35 2.61
N ILE A 55 -3.21 5.23 2.37
CA ILE A 55 -1.87 4.98 2.92
C ILE A 55 -0.88 4.96 1.75
N VAL A 56 0.05 5.90 1.74
CA VAL A 56 1.09 6.00 0.72
C VAL A 56 2.33 5.26 1.20
N GLN A 57 2.70 4.17 0.51
CA GLN A 57 3.92 3.41 0.77
C GLN A 57 4.37 2.68 -0.49
N SER A 58 5.67 2.67 -0.78
CA SER A 58 6.24 2.09 -2.00
C SER A 58 7.20 0.94 -1.71
N GLY A 59 7.25 -0.05 -2.61
CA GLY A 59 8.14 -1.22 -2.55
C GLY A 59 9.53 -0.95 -3.14
N CYS A 60 10.29 -0.05 -2.54
CA CYS A 60 11.67 0.28 -2.94
C CYS A 60 12.57 0.50 -1.72
N GLY A 61 13.88 0.28 -1.88
CA GLY A 61 14.82 0.23 -0.74
C GLY A 61 14.62 -1.05 0.08
N GLU A 62 14.29 -0.90 1.37
CA GLU A 62 13.99 -2.00 2.29
C GLU A 62 12.59 -2.59 2.03
N ILE A 63 12.44 -3.30 0.89
CA ILE A 63 11.14 -3.76 0.35
C ILE A 63 10.30 -4.51 1.39
N ASN A 64 10.92 -5.42 2.15
CA ASN A 64 10.21 -6.24 3.13
C ASN A 64 9.75 -5.44 4.35
N ASP A 65 10.58 -4.54 4.85
CA ASP A 65 10.22 -3.69 5.98
C ASP A 65 9.10 -2.72 5.59
N ASN A 66 9.19 -2.11 4.40
CA ASN A 66 8.15 -1.22 3.88
C ASN A 66 6.82 -1.96 3.66
N LEU A 67 6.88 -3.20 3.15
CA LEU A 67 5.70 -4.05 3.01
C LEU A 67 5.09 -4.39 4.37
N MET A 68 5.90 -4.81 5.35
CA MET A 68 5.41 -5.14 6.69
C MET A 68 4.81 -3.91 7.38
N GLU A 69 5.45 -2.75 7.27
CA GLU A 69 4.93 -1.48 7.78
C GLU A 69 3.57 -1.13 7.17
N LEU A 70 3.43 -1.26 5.85
CA LEU A 70 2.16 -1.04 5.15
C LEU A 70 1.07 -1.99 5.64
N LEU A 71 1.35 -3.29 5.76
CA LEU A 71 0.39 -4.29 6.23
C LEU A 71 -0.09 -3.98 7.66
N ILE A 72 0.83 -3.59 8.56
CA ILE A 72 0.51 -3.22 9.93
C ILE A 72 -0.34 -1.95 9.96
N LEU A 73 0.02 -0.94 9.16
CA LEU A 73 -0.71 0.32 9.10
C LEU A 73 -2.14 0.14 8.53
N ILE A 74 -2.30 -0.67 7.48
CA ILE A 74 -3.62 -1.04 6.94
C ILE A 74 -4.46 -1.72 8.02
N ASN A 75 -3.88 -2.72 8.71
CA ASN A 75 -4.58 -3.47 9.74
C ASN A 75 -4.97 -2.57 10.93
N ALA A 76 -4.10 -1.64 11.34
CA ALA A 76 -4.39 -0.65 12.37
C ALA A 76 -5.59 0.23 12.00
N CYS A 77 -5.64 0.74 10.76
CA CYS A 77 -6.78 1.53 10.26
C CYS A 77 -8.08 0.71 10.23
N LYS A 78 -8.01 -0.55 9.78
CA LYS A 78 -9.17 -1.46 9.73
C LYS A 78 -9.73 -1.73 11.12
N ILE A 79 -8.89 -2.07 12.09
CA ILE A 79 -9.32 -2.33 13.48
C ILE A 79 -9.85 -1.05 14.13
N ALA A 80 -9.28 0.11 13.80
CA ALA A 80 -9.76 1.42 14.23
C ALA A 80 -11.09 1.86 13.54
N SER A 81 -11.72 0.96 12.76
CA SER A 81 -13.03 1.16 12.13
C SER A 81 -13.03 2.25 11.05
N ALA A 82 -11.95 2.39 10.29
CA ALA A 82 -11.97 3.17 9.05
C ALA A 82 -13.08 2.67 8.11
N SER A 83 -13.78 3.58 7.44
CA SER A 83 -14.84 3.20 6.49
C SER A 83 -14.26 2.49 5.27
N ARG A 84 -13.07 2.91 4.85
CA ARG A 84 -12.33 2.34 3.73
C ARG A 84 -10.84 2.58 3.90
N VAL A 85 -10.03 1.61 3.47
CA VAL A 85 -8.57 1.71 3.44
C VAL A 85 -8.08 1.45 2.02
N THR A 86 -7.45 2.46 1.43
CA THR A 86 -6.85 2.41 0.10
C THR A 86 -5.33 2.45 0.23
N ALA A 87 -4.65 1.40 -0.24
CA ALA A 87 -3.19 1.38 -0.29
C ALA A 87 -2.71 2.03 -1.61
N VAL A 88 -1.98 3.13 -1.52
CA VAL A 88 -1.34 3.79 -2.65
C VAL A 88 0.11 3.34 -2.71
N ILE A 89 0.43 2.50 -3.69
CA ILE A 89 1.69 1.79 -3.84
C ILE A 89 2.35 2.15 -5.17
N PRO A 90 3.09 3.29 -5.26
CA PRO A 90 3.70 3.74 -6.51
C PRO A 90 4.59 2.68 -7.18
N CYS A 91 5.43 1.98 -6.42
CA CYS A 91 6.18 0.82 -6.92
C CYS A 91 5.68 -0.44 -6.21
N PHE A 92 4.99 -1.32 -6.93
CA PHE A 92 4.44 -2.54 -6.33
C PHE A 92 5.56 -3.53 -5.95
N PRO A 93 5.66 -3.95 -4.68
CA PRO A 93 6.70 -4.86 -4.23
C PRO A 93 6.57 -6.23 -4.91
N TYR A 94 7.70 -6.82 -5.28
CA TYR A 94 7.77 -8.13 -5.96
C TYR A 94 7.07 -8.22 -7.32
N ALA A 95 6.73 -7.09 -7.96
CA ALA A 95 6.02 -7.07 -9.23
C ALA A 95 6.69 -7.87 -10.37
N ARG A 96 8.02 -8.05 -10.33
CA ARG A 96 8.76 -8.87 -11.31
C ARG A 96 8.55 -10.39 -11.18
N GLN A 97 7.91 -10.83 -10.09
CA GLN A 97 7.60 -12.24 -9.80
C GLN A 97 6.08 -12.47 -9.86
N ASP A 98 5.46 -12.02 -10.95
CA ASP A 98 4.01 -12.04 -11.21
C ASP A 98 3.53 -13.28 -11.96
N LYS A 99 4.45 -14.08 -12.49
CA LYS A 99 4.16 -15.34 -13.18
C LYS A 99 5.12 -16.45 -12.78
N LYS A 100 4.73 -17.68 -13.11
CA LYS A 100 5.54 -18.86 -12.86
C LYS A 100 6.57 -19.03 -13.97
N ASP A 101 7.79 -18.56 -13.74
CA ASP A 101 8.88 -18.66 -14.73
C ASP A 101 9.56 -20.04 -14.74
N LYS A 102 9.47 -20.81 -13.65
CA LYS A 102 10.08 -22.14 -13.52
C LYS A 102 9.17 -23.10 -12.76
N SER A 103 9.39 -24.41 -12.93
CA SER A 103 8.74 -25.42 -12.08
C SER A 103 9.07 -25.14 -10.61
N ARG A 104 8.04 -25.13 -9.74
CA ARG A 104 8.13 -24.82 -8.30
C ARG A 104 8.54 -23.39 -7.91
N ALA A 105 8.55 -22.43 -8.85
CA ALA A 105 8.74 -21.02 -8.50
C ALA A 105 7.48 -20.42 -7.85
N PRO A 106 7.63 -19.55 -6.84
CA PRO A 106 6.50 -18.82 -6.25
C PRO A 106 5.99 -17.73 -7.21
N ILE A 107 4.75 -17.28 -6.98
CA ILE A 107 4.20 -16.06 -7.58
C ILE A 107 4.10 -15.02 -6.46
N SER A 108 5.23 -14.39 -6.13
CA SER A 108 5.37 -13.53 -4.96
C SER A 108 4.48 -12.28 -5.06
N ALA A 109 4.27 -11.73 -6.26
CA ALA A 109 3.34 -10.60 -6.44
C ALA A 109 1.91 -10.98 -6.01
N LYS A 110 1.47 -12.21 -6.30
CA LYS A 110 0.15 -12.72 -5.88
C LYS A 110 0.07 -12.93 -4.38
N LEU A 111 1.14 -13.44 -3.76
CA LEU A 111 1.22 -13.55 -2.31
C LEU A 111 1.07 -12.17 -1.65
N VAL A 112 1.81 -11.16 -2.11
CA VAL A 112 1.71 -9.81 -1.58
C VAL A 112 0.33 -9.22 -1.75
N ALA A 113 -0.27 -9.38 -2.93
CA ALA A 113 -1.60 -8.88 -3.21
C ALA A 113 -2.66 -9.53 -2.28
N ASN A 114 -2.51 -10.82 -1.97
CA ASN A 114 -3.35 -11.50 -0.98
C ASN A 114 -3.11 -10.98 0.44
N MET A 115 -1.85 -10.73 0.84
CA MET A 115 -1.53 -10.16 2.17
C MET A 115 -2.17 -8.78 2.35
N LEU A 116 -2.11 -7.91 1.33
CA LEU A 116 -2.75 -6.59 1.35
C LEU A 116 -4.26 -6.72 1.54
N SER A 117 -4.91 -7.61 0.77
CA SER A 117 -6.35 -7.86 0.89
C SER A 117 -6.73 -8.38 2.28
N VAL A 118 -6.03 -9.37 2.80
CA VAL A 118 -6.30 -9.97 4.13
C VAL A 118 -6.06 -8.95 5.24
N SER A 119 -4.98 -8.15 5.16
CA SER A 119 -4.68 -7.11 6.13
C SER A 119 -5.78 -6.05 6.24
N GLY A 120 -6.56 -5.84 5.18
CA GLY A 120 -7.72 -4.94 5.20
C GLY A 120 -7.79 -3.90 4.10
N ALA A 121 -6.92 -3.94 3.10
CA ALA A 121 -7.01 -3.00 1.99
C ALA A 121 -8.28 -3.28 1.18
N ASN A 122 -9.14 -2.27 1.09
CA ASN A 122 -10.33 -2.31 0.25
C ASN A 122 -9.96 -2.04 -1.21
N HIS A 123 -8.99 -1.16 -1.44
CA HIS A 123 -8.49 -0.79 -2.76
C HIS A 123 -6.96 -0.67 -2.76
N ILE A 124 -6.37 -0.93 -3.92
CA ILE A 124 -4.94 -0.72 -4.17
C ILE A 124 -4.81 0.16 -5.40
N ILE A 125 -4.06 1.25 -5.28
CA ILE A 125 -3.67 2.13 -6.38
C ILE A 125 -2.17 1.93 -6.60
N THR A 126 -1.74 1.59 -7.81
CA THR A 126 -0.32 1.42 -8.12
C THR A 126 0.07 2.08 -9.42
N MET A 127 1.36 2.36 -9.63
CA MET A 127 1.89 2.93 -10.86
C MET A 127 2.82 1.95 -11.56
N ASP A 128 2.82 1.98 -12.89
CA ASP A 128 3.74 1.19 -13.69
C ASP A 128 4.95 2.04 -14.12
N LEU A 129 6.16 1.47 -13.97
CA LEU A 129 7.42 2.10 -14.36
C LEU A 129 8.29 1.21 -15.27
N HIS A 130 8.01 -0.09 -15.39
CA HIS A 130 8.78 -0.96 -16.31
C HIS A 130 8.18 -2.36 -16.49
N ALA A 131 7.24 -2.50 -17.41
CA ALA A 131 7.30 -3.43 -18.53
C ALA A 131 6.03 -3.27 -19.36
N SER A 132 6.13 -3.37 -20.67
CA SER A 132 5.01 -3.42 -21.63
C SER A 132 4.05 -4.62 -21.43
N GLN A 133 4.02 -5.23 -20.24
CA GLN A 133 3.36 -6.50 -19.97
C GLN A 133 3.26 -6.88 -18.48
N ILE A 134 3.36 -5.95 -17.52
CA ILE A 134 2.84 -6.29 -16.18
C ILE A 134 1.31 -6.31 -16.31
N GLN A 135 0.76 -7.48 -16.64
CA GLN A 135 -0.66 -7.76 -16.48
C GLN A 135 -0.94 -7.89 -14.98
N VAL A 136 -0.85 -6.77 -14.25
CA VAL A 136 -1.55 -6.61 -12.97
C VAL A 136 -3.06 -6.85 -13.17
N SER A 137 -3.57 -6.84 -14.42
CA SER A 137 -4.89 -7.35 -14.78
C SER A 137 -5.14 -8.80 -14.33
N ASN A 138 -4.13 -9.69 -14.32
CA ASN A 138 -4.30 -11.07 -13.82
C ASN A 138 -4.34 -11.12 -12.29
N LEU A 139 -3.69 -10.18 -11.60
CA LEU A 139 -3.85 -9.99 -10.15
C LEU A 139 -5.22 -9.40 -9.83
N ALA A 140 -5.70 -8.44 -10.62
CA ALA A 140 -7.01 -7.81 -10.48
C ALA A 140 -8.17 -8.78 -10.75
N HIS A 141 -8.02 -9.69 -11.72
CA HIS A 141 -9.02 -10.73 -12.00
C HIS A 141 -9.15 -11.76 -10.86
N GLN A 142 -8.13 -11.89 -10.01
CA GLN A 142 -8.13 -12.77 -8.84
C GLN A 142 -8.33 -12.04 -7.49
N LEU A 143 -8.43 -10.70 -7.50
CA LEU A 143 -8.67 -9.85 -6.34
C LEU A 143 -9.90 -8.96 -6.59
N SER A 144 -11.08 -9.58 -6.59
CA SER A 144 -12.43 -8.99 -6.47
C SER A 144 -12.64 -7.52 -6.95
N HIS A 145 -12.08 -7.10 -8.09
CA HIS A 145 -12.26 -5.77 -8.71
C HIS A 145 -11.58 -4.52 -8.07
N SER A 146 -10.67 -4.65 -7.09
CA SER A 146 -10.23 -3.45 -6.33
C SER A 146 -8.80 -2.94 -6.59
N ILE A 147 -8.13 -3.35 -7.67
CA ILE A 147 -6.82 -2.79 -8.05
C ILE A 147 -6.99 -1.79 -9.19
N SER A 148 -6.62 -0.53 -8.94
CA SER A 148 -6.51 0.52 -9.95
C SER A 148 -5.04 0.70 -10.33
N ILE A 149 -4.73 0.56 -11.61
CA ILE A 149 -3.38 0.78 -12.15
C ILE A 149 -3.39 2.13 -12.86
N LEU A 150 -2.56 3.05 -12.39
CA LEU A 150 -2.32 4.32 -13.05
C LEU A 150 -1.13 4.14 -14.01
N GLN A 151 -1.40 4.20 -15.32
CA GLN A 151 -0.33 4.24 -16.32
C GLN A 151 0.31 5.63 -16.30
N SER A 152 1.64 5.69 -16.28
CA SER A 152 2.35 6.92 -16.55
C SER A 152 2.13 7.28 -18.03
N LEU A 153 1.56 8.46 -18.28
CA LEU A 153 1.60 9.09 -19.60
C LEU A 153 3.06 9.53 -19.82
N VAL A 154 3.85 8.67 -20.47
CA VAL A 154 5.09 9.08 -21.13
C VAL A 154 4.78 9.28 -22.60
#